data_AF-A0A4C2A4E3-F1
#
_entry.id   AF-A0A4C2A4E3-F1
#
_cell.length_a   1.000
_cell.length_b   1.000
_cell.length_c   1.000
_cell.angle_alpha   90.00
_cell.angle_beta   90.00
_cell.angle_gamma   90.00
#
_symmetry.space_group_name_H-M   'P 1'
#
loop_
_entity.id
_entity.type
_entity.pdbx_description
1 polymer ?
#
loop_
_entity_poly.entity_id
_entity_poly.type
_entity_poly.pdbx_seq_one_letter_code
_entity_poly.pdbx_strand_id
1 'polypeptide(L)'
;MKRKKSAKRLQNQRTRMSTLRSGKSENKSIEESRILKDNLTKEAFHYEPTKKYYDHKYVVIGKMNNICQFCHAKKFSKETPGLCCMNGKIRLPPLEAPPQEFLHYMTGKHQNLNTFFKI
;
A
#
# COMPACT_ATOMS: atom_id res chain seq x y z
N MET A 1 -27.41 22.86 -37.19
CA MET A 1 -27.48 21.38 -36.97
C MET A 1 -26.28 20.78 -36.18
N LYS A 2 -25.69 21.43 -35.16
CA LYS A 2 -24.50 20.88 -34.43
C LYS A 2 -24.73 20.44 -32.98
N ARG A 3 -25.91 20.71 -32.37
CA ARG A 3 -26.16 20.49 -30.93
C ARG A 3 -26.53 19.04 -30.53
N LYS A 4 -27.10 18.23 -31.44
CA LYS A 4 -27.58 16.87 -31.11
C LYS A 4 -26.50 15.78 -31.04
N LYS A 5 -25.34 15.96 -31.70
CA LYS A 5 -24.23 14.98 -31.71
C LYS A 5 -23.47 14.89 -30.37
N SER A 6 -23.39 15.99 -29.62
CA SER A 6 -22.63 16.08 -28.37
C SER A 6 -23.30 15.33 -27.21
N ALA A 7 -24.63 15.46 -27.07
CA ALA A 7 -25.40 14.80 -26.02
C ALA A 7 -25.35 13.26 -26.13
N LYS A 8 -25.44 12.72 -27.34
CA LYS A 8 -25.35 11.27 -27.60
C LYS A 8 -23.97 10.70 -27.24
N ARG A 9 -22.90 11.49 -27.40
CA ARG A 9 -21.53 11.13 -27.03
C ARG A 9 -21.32 11.15 -25.52
N LEU A 10 -21.88 12.14 -24.81
CA LEU A 10 -21.88 12.17 -23.33
C LEU A 10 -22.69 11.00 -22.74
N GLN A 11 -23.84 10.67 -23.32
CA GLN A 11 -24.68 9.57 -22.86
C GLN A 11 -23.99 8.21 -23.06
N ASN A 12 -23.32 8.00 -24.20
CA ASN A 12 -22.50 6.81 -24.44
C ASN A 12 -21.28 6.70 -23.50
N GLN A 13 -20.67 7.83 -23.10
CA GLN A 13 -19.61 7.81 -22.08
C GLN A 13 -20.17 7.43 -20.70
N ARG A 14 -21.36 7.94 -20.33
CA ARG A 14 -22.02 7.58 -19.06
C ARG A 14 -22.44 6.12 -19.00
N THR A 15 -22.98 5.56 -20.09
CA THR A 15 -23.34 4.13 -20.15
C THR A 15 -22.12 3.21 -20.18
N ARG A 16 -21.01 3.60 -20.82
CA ARG A 16 -19.71 2.88 -20.71
C ARG A 16 -19.16 2.89 -19.29
N MET A 17 -19.23 4.02 -18.57
CA MET A 17 -18.78 4.11 -17.17
C MET A 17 -19.66 3.30 -16.22
N SER A 18 -20.97 3.21 -16.49
CA SER A 18 -21.92 2.39 -15.72
C SER A 18 -21.70 0.88 -15.90
N THR A 19 -21.44 0.44 -17.14
CA THR A 19 -21.18 -0.98 -17.46
C THR A 19 -19.82 -1.46 -16.93
N LEU A 20 -18.78 -0.61 -16.96
CA LEU A 20 -17.48 -0.88 -16.30
C LEU A 20 -17.58 -0.99 -14.76
N ARG A 21 -18.58 -0.33 -14.14
CA ARG A 21 -18.84 -0.42 -12.69
C ARG A 21 -19.63 -1.68 -12.31
N SER A 22 -20.57 -2.10 -13.14
CA SER A 22 -21.45 -3.23 -12.84
C SER A 22 -20.72 -4.58 -12.86
N GLY A 23 -19.78 -4.79 -13.78
CA GLY A 23 -18.98 -6.04 -13.85
C GLY A 23 -17.91 -6.21 -12.74
N LYS A 24 -17.67 -5.19 -11.91
CA LYS A 24 -16.79 -5.28 -10.73
C LYS A 24 -17.53 -5.64 -9.45
N SER A 25 -18.86 -5.66 -9.46
CA SER A 25 -19.68 -5.65 -8.24
C SER A 25 -19.88 -7.04 -7.62
N GLU A 26 -19.96 -8.12 -8.41
CA GLU A 26 -20.28 -9.46 -7.89
C GLU A 26 -19.11 -10.16 -7.19
N ASN A 27 -17.87 -9.96 -7.65
CA ASN A 27 -16.70 -10.53 -6.95
C ASN A 27 -16.32 -9.72 -5.70
N LYS A 28 -16.65 -8.42 -5.69
CA LYS A 28 -16.35 -7.51 -4.57
C LYS A 28 -17.27 -7.75 -3.38
N SER A 29 -18.55 -8.03 -3.64
CA SER A 29 -19.54 -8.31 -2.59
C SER A 29 -19.24 -9.61 -1.84
N ILE A 30 -18.71 -10.63 -2.51
CA ILE A 30 -18.35 -11.91 -1.88
C ILE A 30 -17.14 -11.73 -0.95
N GLU A 31 -16.08 -11.04 -1.39
CA GLU A 31 -14.87 -10.80 -0.58
C GLU A 31 -15.16 -9.86 0.60
N GLU A 32 -15.90 -8.76 0.38
CA GLU A 32 -16.33 -7.83 1.44
C GLU A 32 -17.22 -8.55 2.48
N SER A 33 -18.10 -9.45 2.05
CA SER A 33 -18.94 -10.24 2.96
C SER A 33 -18.17 -11.22 3.84
N ARG A 34 -17.01 -11.72 3.39
CA ARG A 34 -16.15 -12.64 4.18
C ARG A 34 -15.33 -11.89 5.22
N ILE A 35 -14.81 -10.71 4.88
CA ILE A 35 -14.08 -9.83 5.82
C ILE A 35 -15.01 -9.31 6.92
N LEU A 36 -16.27 -9.00 6.58
CA LEU A 36 -17.30 -8.61 7.54
C LEU A 36 -17.68 -9.73 8.53
N LYS A 37 -17.51 -11.00 8.16
CA LYS A 37 -17.79 -12.15 9.04
C LYS A 37 -16.68 -12.45 10.06
N ASP A 38 -15.47 -11.97 9.83
CA ASP A 38 -14.29 -12.30 10.63
C ASP A 38 -13.85 -11.18 11.60
N ASN A 39 -14.72 -10.21 11.92
CA ASN A 39 -14.46 -9.15 12.92
C ASN A 39 -13.20 -8.28 12.66
N LEU A 40 -12.80 -8.09 11.40
CA LEU A 40 -11.71 -7.17 11.04
C LEU A 40 -12.17 -5.77 10.62
N THR A 41 -13.46 -5.49 10.73
CA THR A 41 -14.07 -4.23 10.30
C THR A 41 -13.46 -3.05 11.04
N LYS A 42 -12.73 -2.18 10.33
CA LYS A 42 -12.08 -0.96 10.87
C LYS A 42 -11.02 -1.19 11.95
N GLU A 43 -10.52 -2.41 12.10
CA GLU A 43 -9.45 -2.73 13.07
C GLU A 43 -8.17 -1.92 12.84
N ALA A 44 -7.85 -1.59 11.59
CA ALA A 44 -6.71 -0.73 11.28
C ALA A 44 -6.82 0.67 11.90
N PHE A 45 -8.04 1.16 12.17
CA PHE A 45 -8.28 2.46 12.81
C PHE A 45 -8.40 2.35 14.33
N HIS A 46 -8.61 1.15 14.87
CA HIS A 46 -8.80 0.88 16.30
C HIS A 46 -7.85 -0.24 16.71
N TYR A 47 -6.56 0.01 16.56
CA TYR A 47 -5.54 -0.99 16.85
C TYR A 47 -5.54 -1.36 18.34
N GLU A 48 -5.64 -2.65 18.63
CA GLU A 48 -5.56 -3.20 19.99
C GLU A 48 -4.26 -4.01 20.18
N PRO A 49 -3.29 -3.56 21.00
CA PRO A 49 -1.98 -4.20 21.10
C PRO A 49 -1.97 -5.64 21.61
N THR A 50 -3.01 -6.04 22.35
CA THR A 50 -3.18 -7.38 22.95
C THR A 50 -3.71 -8.39 21.95
N LYS A 51 -4.29 -7.94 20.84
CA LYS A 51 -4.91 -8.81 19.82
C LYS A 51 -3.85 -9.41 18.92
N LYS A 52 -3.92 -10.73 18.71
CA LYS A 52 -3.00 -11.48 17.86
C LYS A 52 -3.39 -11.39 16.38
N TYR A 53 -3.20 -10.23 15.78
CA TYR A 53 -3.54 -10.01 14.36
C TYR A 53 -2.82 -10.96 13.40
N TYR A 54 -1.61 -11.40 13.73
CA TYR A 54 -0.80 -12.28 12.89
C TYR A 54 -1.38 -13.70 12.74
N ASP A 55 -2.18 -14.17 13.69
CA ASP A 55 -2.83 -15.49 13.63
C ASP A 55 -4.07 -15.47 12.71
N HIS A 56 -4.51 -14.29 12.29
CA HIS A 56 -5.72 -14.14 11.52
C HIS A 56 -5.53 -14.62 10.07
N LYS A 57 -6.39 -15.54 9.61
CA LYS A 57 -6.33 -16.20 8.29
C LYS A 57 -6.13 -15.24 7.10
N TYR A 58 -6.72 -14.05 7.17
CA TYR A 58 -6.63 -13.04 6.10
C TYR A 58 -5.55 -11.98 6.30
N VAL A 59 -4.90 -11.90 7.46
CA VAL A 59 -3.81 -10.94 7.74
C VAL A 59 -2.48 -11.58 7.35
N VAL A 60 -2.31 -11.79 6.04
CA VAL A 60 -1.12 -12.43 5.48
C VAL A 60 -0.38 -11.42 4.60
N ILE A 61 0.65 -10.79 5.16
CA ILE A 61 1.53 -9.85 4.45
C ILE A 61 2.50 -10.60 3.51
N GLY A 62 3.00 -11.77 3.94
CA GLY A 62 3.90 -12.62 3.18
C GLY A 62 5.37 -12.18 3.21
N LYS A 63 6.25 -12.86 2.46
CA LYS A 63 7.68 -12.54 2.34
C LYS A 63 7.94 -11.49 1.26
N MET A 64 8.94 -10.63 1.47
CA MET A 64 9.40 -9.63 0.48
C MET A 64 10.36 -10.24 -0.55
N ASN A 65 9.86 -11.19 -1.34
CA ASN A 65 10.69 -11.94 -2.30
C ASN A 65 10.67 -11.36 -3.72
N ASN A 66 9.77 -10.41 -3.99
CA ASN A 66 9.67 -9.81 -5.31
C ASN A 66 10.57 -8.59 -5.40
N ILE A 67 11.33 -8.46 -6.48
CA ILE A 67 12.18 -7.29 -6.72
C ILE A 67 11.53 -6.40 -7.77
N CYS A 68 11.51 -5.09 -7.54
CA CYS A 68 11.06 -4.14 -8.53
C CYS A 68 12.07 -4.03 -9.67
N GLN A 69 11.65 -4.23 -10.91
CA GLN A 69 12.53 -4.08 -12.08
C GLN A 69 13.05 -2.65 -12.29
N PHE A 70 12.37 -1.64 -11.74
CA PHE A 70 12.70 -0.24 -11.98
C PHE A 70 13.62 0.36 -10.90
N CYS A 71 13.29 0.12 -9.63
CA CYS A 71 14.02 0.70 -8.48
C CYS A 71 14.78 -0.34 -7.66
N HIS A 72 14.72 -1.63 -8.03
CA HIS A 72 15.34 -2.76 -7.31
C HIS A 72 14.92 -2.93 -5.84
N ALA A 73 13.89 -2.19 -5.39
CA ALA A 73 13.30 -2.39 -4.07
C ALA A 73 12.68 -3.79 -3.94
N LYS A 74 12.86 -4.40 -2.77
CA LYS A 74 12.12 -5.60 -2.38
C LYS A 74 10.65 -5.23 -2.11
N LYS A 75 9.73 -6.09 -2.54
CA LYS A 75 8.28 -5.88 -2.53
C LYS A 75 7.56 -7.11 -2.00
N PHE A 76 6.37 -6.91 -1.45
CA PHE A 76 5.47 -8.00 -1.10
C PHE A 76 4.78 -8.57 -2.35
N SER A 77 4.35 -9.83 -2.27
CA SER A 77 3.67 -10.49 -3.39
C SER A 77 2.32 -9.87 -3.76
N LYS A 78 1.60 -9.34 -2.76
CA LYS A 78 0.30 -8.70 -2.92
C LYS A 78 0.37 -7.17 -2.90
N GLU A 79 1.56 -6.59 -3.01
CA GLU A 79 1.73 -5.14 -3.04
C GLU A 79 1.14 -4.54 -4.31
N THR A 80 0.45 -3.40 -4.20
CA THR A 80 -0.10 -2.69 -5.36
C THR A 80 1.02 -2.29 -6.32
N PRO A 81 0.88 -2.56 -7.64
CA PRO A 81 1.87 -2.13 -8.63
C PRO A 81 2.18 -0.64 -8.52
N GLY A 82 3.48 -0.32 -8.48
CA GLY A 82 3.95 1.07 -8.43
C GLY A 82 3.98 1.70 -7.04
N LEU A 83 3.62 1.00 -5.95
CA LEU A 83 3.75 1.56 -4.60
C LEU A 83 5.20 1.99 -4.27
N CYS A 84 6.19 1.23 -4.74
CA CYS A 84 7.62 1.53 -4.52
C CYS A 84 8.23 2.65 -5.38
N CYS A 85 7.72 2.92 -6.60
CA CYS A 85 8.37 3.86 -7.53
C CYS A 85 7.46 4.43 -8.62
N MET A 86 6.14 4.29 -8.47
CA MET A 86 5.15 4.67 -9.48
C MET A 86 5.46 4.09 -10.86
N ASN A 87 5.80 2.80 -10.92
CA ASN A 87 6.23 2.08 -12.12
C ASN A 87 7.44 2.74 -12.82
N GLY A 88 8.44 3.13 -12.04
CA GLY A 88 9.70 3.70 -12.53
C GLY A 88 9.67 5.21 -12.78
N LYS A 89 8.54 5.89 -12.52
CA LYS A 89 8.46 7.36 -12.64
C LYS A 89 9.21 8.07 -11.52
N ILE A 90 9.32 7.44 -10.35
CA ILE A 90 10.10 7.97 -9.22
C ILE A 90 11.44 7.23 -9.21
N ARG A 91 12.53 7.97 -9.42
CA ARG A 91 13.89 7.52 -9.12
C ARG A 91 14.35 8.19 -7.83
N LEU A 92 14.55 7.40 -6.79
CA LEU A 92 15.20 7.88 -5.58
C LEU A 92 16.70 7.98 -5.84
N PRO A 93 17.37 9.06 -5.39
CA PRO A 93 18.82 9.09 -5.35
C PRO A 93 19.35 7.98 -4.44
N PRO A 94 20.58 7.50 -4.66
CA PRO A 94 21.25 6.62 -3.71
C PRO A 94 21.23 7.24 -2.30
N LEU A 95 20.93 6.42 -1.29
CA LEU A 95 21.03 6.88 0.10
C LEU A 95 22.50 7.08 0.44
N GLU A 96 22.83 8.28 0.91
CA GLU A 96 24.16 8.56 1.46
C GLU A 96 24.37 7.78 2.76
N ALA A 97 25.63 7.44 3.04
CA ALA A 97 25.96 6.81 4.32
C ALA A 97 25.62 7.80 5.44
N PRO A 98 24.95 7.35 6.52
CA PRO A 98 24.68 8.22 7.65
C PRO A 98 26.01 8.67 8.29
N PRO A 99 26.04 9.85 8.94
CA PRO A 99 27.23 10.34 9.63
C PRO A 99 27.81 9.29 10.61
N GLN A 100 29.12 9.31 10.81
CA GLN A 100 29.82 8.31 11.63
C GLN A 100 29.27 8.22 13.06
N GLU A 101 28.85 9.34 13.64
CA GLU A 101 28.23 9.38 14.97
C GLU A 101 26.94 8.55 15.04
N PHE A 102 26.10 8.63 14.00
CA PHE A 102 24.90 7.81 13.87
C PHE A 102 25.23 6.33 13.71
N LEU A 103 26.28 5.99 12.95
CA LEU A 103 26.70 4.59 12.78
C LEU A 103 27.16 3.97 14.10
N HIS A 104 27.91 4.71 14.91
CA HIS A 104 28.32 4.22 16.23
C HIS A 104 27.13 4.01 17.18
N TYR A 105 26.12 4.88 17.11
CA TYR A 105 24.86 4.71 17.86
C TYR A 105 24.10 3.46 17.41
N MET A 106 23.85 3.32 16.10
CA MET A 106 23.08 2.22 15.52
C MET A 106 23.74 0.84 15.72
N THR A 107 25.07 0.81 15.93
CA THR A 107 25.83 -0.41 16.19
C THR A 107 25.98 -0.73 17.68
N GLY A 108 25.42 0.08 18.58
CA GLY A 108 25.46 -0.15 20.03
C GLY A 108 26.85 -0.03 20.65
N LYS A 109 27.82 0.57 19.94
CA LYS A 109 29.21 0.71 20.38
C LYS A 109 29.45 1.91 21.30
N HIS A 110 28.42 2.69 21.61
CA HIS A 110 28.54 3.89 22.43
C HIS A 110 28.14 3.60 23.89
N GLN A 111 29.04 3.87 24.83
CA GLN A 111 28.80 3.69 26.28
C GLN A 111 27.89 4.78 26.88
N ASN A 112 27.44 5.76 26.10
CA ASN A 112 26.56 6.84 26.57
C ASN A 112 25.50 7.23 25.53
N LEU A 113 24.35 6.56 25.55
CA LEU A 113 23.22 6.82 24.64
C LEU A 113 22.42 8.09 25.00
N ASN A 114 22.65 8.65 26.20
CA ASN A 114 21.87 9.77 26.76
C ASN A 114 22.27 11.16 26.23
N THR A 115 23.36 11.28 25.48
CA THR A 115 23.82 12.60 25.00
C THR A 115 23.11 13.04 23.71
N PHE A 116 22.61 12.08 22.92
CA PHE A 116 22.06 12.35 21.58
C PHE A 116 20.56 12.67 21.57
N PHE A 117 19.77 12.08 22.48
CA PHE A 117 18.33 12.29 22.60
C PHE A 117 17.96 13.08 23.86
N LYS A 118 18.66 14.20 24.12
CA LYS A 118 18.16 15.18 25.09
C LYS A 118 17.01 15.94 24.42
N ILE A 119 15.80 15.44 24.63
CA ILE A 119 14.55 16.20 24.44
C ILE A 119 14.40 17.16 25.62
#